data_AF-A0A2W7L187-F1
#
_entry.id   AF-A0A2W7L187-F1
#
_cell.length_a   1.000
_cell.length_b   1.000
_cell.length_c   1.000
_cell.angle_alpha   90.00
_cell.angle_beta   90.00
_cell.angle_gamma   90.00
#
_symmetry.space_group_name_H-M   'P 1'
#
loop_
_entity.id
_entity.type
_entity.pdbx_description
1 polymer ?
#
loop_
_entity_poly.entity_id
_entity_poly.type
_entity_poly.pdbx_seq_one_letter_code
_entity_poly.pdbx_strand_id
1 'polypeptide(L)'
;MNLLVVASLLARGRQLERWSDGITLLALACSLAPMLGAPLPALPRVFCAALLALGLAHKYWAIRVALDAELFARLANCDDLPADTLALDRALFELRLKPTADDPRGWPARSEAALALLRRQALCLAAQVLLAVTLPFTG
;
A
#
# COMPACT_ATOMS: atom_id res chain seq x y z
N MET A 1 -22.64 1.80 -9.69
CA MET A 1 -21.38 2.18 -9.01
C MET A 1 -20.29 2.25 -10.07
N ASN A 2 -19.51 3.33 -10.15
CA ASN A 2 -18.58 3.53 -11.26
C ASN A 2 -17.20 2.94 -10.93
N LEU A 3 -16.91 1.74 -11.45
CA LEU A 3 -15.64 1.03 -11.25
C LEU A 3 -14.43 1.87 -11.69
N LEU A 4 -14.62 2.70 -12.73
CA LEU A 4 -13.59 3.59 -13.25
C LEU A 4 -13.22 4.69 -12.24
N VAL A 5 -14.20 5.20 -11.49
CA VAL A 5 -13.95 6.17 -10.40
C VAL A 5 -13.14 5.51 -9.28
N VAL A 6 -13.50 4.29 -8.88
CA VAL A 6 -12.76 3.54 -7.85
C VAL A 6 -11.33 3.24 -8.31
N ALA A 7 -11.15 2.80 -9.55
CA ALA A 7 -9.84 2.58 -10.16
C ALA A 7 -8.99 3.85 -10.19
N SER A 8 -9.59 4.99 -10.56
CA SER A 8 -8.88 6.28 -10.58
C SER A 8 -8.45 6.74 -9.18
N LEU A 9 -9.24 6.45 -8.15
CA LEU A 9 -8.90 6.75 -6.76
C LEU A 9 -7.77 5.85 -6.26
N LEU A 10 -7.84 4.55 -6.52
CA LEU A 10 -6.77 3.60 -6.20
C LEU A 10 -5.46 3.96 -6.92
N ALA A 11 -5.53 4.42 -8.17
CA ALA A 11 -4.38 4.86 -8.95
C ALA A 11 -3.63 6.05 -8.30
N ARG A 12 -4.33 6.88 -7.49
CA ARG A 12 -3.69 7.95 -6.70
C ARG A 12 -2.86 7.43 -5.53
N GLY A 13 -3.04 6.17 -5.12
CA GLY A 13 -2.19 5.49 -4.14
C GLY A 13 -0.69 5.53 -4.50
N ARG A 14 -0.36 5.57 -5.80
CA ARG A 14 1.02 5.74 -6.31
C ARG A 14 1.65 7.09 -5.96
N GLN A 15 0.87 8.12 -5.67
CA GLN A 15 1.40 9.37 -5.15
C GLN A 15 1.80 9.21 -3.68
N LEU A 16 0.98 8.54 -2.86
CA LEU A 16 1.31 8.26 -1.46
C LEU A 16 2.56 7.38 -1.33
N GLU A 17 2.72 6.40 -2.22
CA GLU A 17 3.90 5.54 -2.29
C GLU A 17 5.20 6.35 -2.44
N ARG A 18 5.23 7.33 -3.36
CA ARG A 18 6.41 8.18 -3.57
C ARG A 18 6.81 8.99 -2.33
N TRP A 19 5.83 9.48 -1.58
CA TRP A 19 6.09 10.17 -0.31
C TRP A 19 6.65 9.21 0.74
N SER A 20 6.10 8.00 0.85
CA SER A 20 6.60 6.97 1.77
C SER A 20 8.01 6.52 1.42
N ASP A 21 8.31 6.31 0.15
CA ASP A 21 9.65 5.95 -0.33
C ASP A 21 10.66 7.05 0.01
N GLY A 22 10.30 8.32 -0.17
CA GLY A 22 11.14 9.46 0.23
C GLY A 22 11.45 9.48 1.72
N ILE A 23 10.44 9.30 2.58
CA ILE A 23 10.62 9.24 4.05
C ILE A 23 11.46 8.01 4.44
N THR A 24 11.22 6.86 3.80
CA THR A 24 11.94 5.62 4.09
C THR A 24 13.40 5.74 3.68
N LEU A 25 13.70 6.38 2.54
CA LEU A 25 15.07 6.68 2.10
C LEU A 25 15.79 7.64 3.04
N LEU A 26 15.10 8.69 3.51
CA LEU A 26 15.65 9.60 4.52
C LEU A 26 15.96 8.86 5.83
N ALA A 27 15.05 8.00 6.30
CA ALA A 27 15.27 7.17 7.48
C ALA A 27 16.47 6.24 7.29
N LEU A 28 16.62 5.64 6.11
CA LEU A 28 17.76 4.78 5.75
C LEU A 28 19.08 5.56 5.78
N ALA A 29 19.10 6.76 5.18
CA ALA A 29 20.27 7.63 5.19
C ALA A 29 20.67 8.04 6.63
N CYS A 30 19.70 8.41 7.46
CA CYS A 30 19.93 8.69 8.88
C CYS A 30 20.43 7.46 9.66
N SER A 31 19.92 6.26 9.35
CA SER A 31 20.35 5.01 10.00
C SER A 31 21.78 4.58 9.64
N LEU A 32 22.29 5.07 8.50
CA LEU A 32 23.65 4.81 8.00
C LEU A 32 24.67 5.85 8.50
N ALA A 33 24.22 7.01 8.97
CA ALA A 33 25.07 8.04 9.60
C ALA A 33 25.99 7.55 10.74
N PRO A 34 25.60 6.59 11.62
CA PRO A 34 26.50 6.12 12.67
C PRO A 34 27.65 5.25 12.15
N MET A 35 27.52 4.65 10.96
CA MET A 35 28.64 3.95 10.32
C MET A 35 29.74 4.91 9.85
N LEU A 36 29.43 6.21 9.74
CA LEU A 36 30.38 7.28 9.39
C LEU A 36 31.06 7.92 10.61
N GLY A 37 30.88 7.35 11.82
CA GLY A 37 31.55 7.80 13.04
C GLY A 37 30.72 8.70 13.96
N ALA A 38 29.42 8.88 13.70
CA ALA A 38 28.51 9.61 14.58
C ALA A 38 27.77 8.65 15.53
N PRO A 39 28.16 8.51 16.81
CA PRO A 39 27.50 7.56 17.71
C PRO A 39 26.03 7.93 17.92
N LEU A 40 25.13 7.10 17.41
CA LEU A 40 23.69 7.22 17.66
C LEU A 40 23.31 6.41 18.91
N PRO A 41 22.56 7.00 19.86
CA PRO A 41 22.04 6.28 21.02
C PRO A 41 21.12 5.11 20.61
N ALA A 42 20.82 4.22 21.56
CA ALA A 42 20.00 3.02 21.29
C ALA A 42 18.56 3.37 20.86
N LEU A 43 17.99 4.47 21.35
CA LEU A 43 16.62 4.91 21.04
C LEU A 43 16.45 5.20 19.52
N PRO A 44 17.24 6.09 18.89
CA PRO A 44 17.13 6.36 17.45
C PRO A 44 17.26 5.14 16.54
N ARG A 45 18.02 4.12 16.96
CA ARG A 45 18.20 2.88 16.18
C ARG A 45 16.91 2.06 16.11
N VAL A 46 16.16 1.98 17.21
CA VAL A 46 14.84 1.31 17.24
C VAL A 46 13.83 2.07 16.38
N PHE A 47 13.83 3.41 16.44
CA PHE A 47 12.98 4.24 15.58
C PHE A 47 13.30 4.08 14.09
N CYS A 48 14.57 3.98 13.71
CA CYS A 48 14.96 3.71 12.32
C CYS A 48 14.46 2.33 11.86
N ALA A 49 14.62 1.29 12.68
CA ALA A 49 14.11 -0.05 12.35
C ALA A 49 12.58 -0.06 12.20
N ALA A 50 11.86 0.65 13.08
CA ALA A 50 10.40 0.80 13.00
C ALA A 50 9.97 1.54 11.72
N LEU A 51 10.67 2.61 11.33
CA LEU A 51 10.42 3.34 10.08
C LEU A 51 10.62 2.47 8.84
N LEU A 52 11.66 1.62 8.83
CA LEU A 52 11.91 0.67 7.75
C LEU A 52 10.81 -0.40 7.68
N ALA A 53 10.40 -0.97 8.81
CA ALA A 53 9.30 -1.93 8.86
C ALA A 53 7.98 -1.31 8.37
N LEU A 54 7.68 -0.07 8.77
CA LEU A 54 6.52 0.67 8.26
C LEU A 54 6.62 0.93 6.75
N GLY A 55 7.80 1.26 6.23
CA GLY A 55 8.02 1.46 4.80
C GLY A 55 7.80 0.17 4.00
N LEU A 56 8.27 -0.96 4.51
CA LEU A 56 8.04 -2.27 3.91
C LEU A 56 6.55 -2.63 3.90
N ALA A 57 5.86 -2.41 5.02
CA ALA A 57 4.42 -2.61 5.13
C ALA A 57 3.67 -1.70 4.15
N HIS A 58 4.02 -0.41 4.07
CA HIS A 58 3.43 0.53 3.11
C HIS A 58 3.60 0.03 1.67
N LYS A 59 4.80 -0.43 1.30
CA LYS A 59 5.10 -0.93 -0.04
C LYS A 59 4.25 -2.14 -0.41
N TYR A 60 4.04 -3.06 0.53
CA TYR A 60 3.12 -4.18 0.33
C TYR A 60 1.69 -3.72 0.02
N TRP A 61 1.17 -2.75 0.78
CA TRP A 61 -0.17 -2.19 0.51
C TRP A 61 -0.22 -1.43 -0.83
N ALA A 62 0.82 -0.69 -1.18
CA ALA A 62 0.90 0.07 -2.43
C ALA A 62 0.84 -0.85 -3.66
N ILE A 63 1.59 -1.96 -3.65
CA ILE A 63 1.56 -2.97 -4.73
C ILE A 63 0.16 -3.55 -4.88
N ARG A 64 -0.50 -3.90 -3.76
CA ARG A 64 -1.88 -4.44 -3.77
C ARG A 64 -2.87 -3.42 -4.32
N VAL A 65 -2.79 -2.16 -3.89
CA VAL A 65 -3.64 -1.06 -4.35
C VAL A 65 -3.45 -0.78 -5.84
N ALA A 66 -2.22 -0.81 -6.35
CA ALA A 66 -1.92 -0.59 -7.76
C ALA A 66 -2.47 -1.73 -8.63
N LEU A 67 -2.28 -2.99 -8.21
CA LEU A 67 -2.87 -4.14 -8.88
C LEU A 67 -4.41 -4.04 -8.93
N ASP A 68 -5.04 -3.71 -7.80
CA ASP A 68 -6.49 -3.52 -7.73
C ASP A 68 -6.94 -2.37 -8.65
N ALA A 69 -6.20 -1.26 -8.72
CA ALA A 69 -6.53 -0.15 -9.63
C ALA A 69 -6.56 -0.60 -11.10
N GLU A 70 -5.58 -1.38 -11.53
CA GLU A 70 -5.45 -1.87 -12.91
C GLU A 70 -6.54 -2.89 -13.26
N LEU A 71 -6.83 -3.83 -12.34
CA LEU A 71 -7.90 -4.80 -12.52
C LEU A 71 -9.27 -4.12 -12.63
N PHE A 72 -9.57 -3.16 -11.74
CA PHE A 72 -10.83 -2.43 -11.77
C PHE A 72 -10.95 -1.55 -13.02
N ALA A 73 -9.86 -0.92 -13.47
CA ALA A 73 -9.85 -0.14 -14.72
C ALA A 73 -10.15 -1.03 -15.94
N ARG A 74 -9.58 -2.23 -15.99
CA ARG A 74 -9.84 -3.19 -17.07
C ARG A 74 -11.29 -3.66 -17.08
N LEU A 75 -11.82 -4.03 -15.91
CA LEU A 75 -13.23 -4.48 -15.78
C LEU A 75 -14.25 -3.37 -16.01
N ALA A 76 -13.88 -2.11 -15.78
CA ALA A 76 -14.75 -0.97 -16.09
C ALA A 76 -14.99 -0.79 -17.61
N ASN A 77 -14.12 -1.35 -18.45
CA ASN A 77 -14.22 -1.28 -19.91
C ASN A 77 -14.77 -2.58 -20.54
N CYS A 78 -15.18 -3.55 -19.72
CA CYS A 78 -15.74 -4.81 -20.17
C CYS A 78 -17.24 -4.70 -20.47
N ASP A 79 -17.68 -5.32 -21.57
CA ASP A 79 -19.10 -5.32 -21.96
C ASP A 79 -19.93 -6.30 -21.09
N ASP A 80 -19.36 -7.45 -20.73
CA ASP A 80 -20.00 -8.47 -19.87
C ASP A 80 -19.27 -8.58 -18.52
N LEU A 81 -19.57 -7.64 -17.63
CA LEU A 81 -18.98 -7.57 -16.30
C LEU A 81 -19.13 -8.87 -15.49
N PRO A 82 -20.29 -9.55 -15.45
CA PRO A 82 -20.42 -10.87 -14.81
C PRO A 82 -19.48 -11.94 -15.36
N ALA A 83 -19.41 -12.12 -16.69
CA ALA A 83 -18.55 -13.14 -17.28
C ALA A 83 -17.06 -12.85 -17.01
N ASP A 84 -16.66 -11.59 -17.16
CA ASP A 84 -15.27 -11.17 -16.93
C ASP A 84 -14.88 -11.22 -15.44
N THR A 85 -15.83 -11.04 -14.51
CA THR A 85 -15.57 -11.25 -13.08
C THR A 85 -15.25 -12.69 -12.74
N LEU A 86 -15.98 -13.65 -13.33
CA LEU A 86 -15.74 -15.07 -13.13
C LEU A 86 -14.40 -15.50 -13.74
N ALA A 87 -14.08 -14.99 -14.94
CA ALA A 87 -12.79 -15.23 -15.58
C ALA A 87 -11.62 -14.69 -14.72
N LEU A 88 -11.77 -13.48 -14.18
CA LEU A 88 -10.80 -12.91 -13.25
C LEU A 88 -10.66 -13.75 -11.98
N ASP A 89 -11.78 -14.10 -11.34
CA ASP A 89 -11.77 -14.82 -10.06
C ASP A 89 -11.13 -16.21 -10.21
N ARG A 90 -11.35 -16.86 -11.35
CA ARG A 90 -10.68 -18.11 -11.73
C ARG A 90 -9.18 -17.92 -11.94
N ALA A 91 -8.77 -16.89 -12.68
CA ALA A 91 -7.35 -16.60 -12.88
C ALA A 91 -6.63 -16.28 -11.56
N LEU A 92 -7.25 -15.52 -10.66
CA LEU A 92 -6.70 -15.22 -9.33
C LEU A 92 -6.59 -16.48 -8.46
N PHE A 93 -7.53 -17.40 -8.57
CA PHE A 93 -7.47 -18.70 -7.88
C PHE A 93 -6.34 -19.58 -8.44
N GLU A 94 -6.20 -19.67 -9.76
CA GLU A 94 -5.12 -20.42 -10.41
C GLU A 94 -3.73 -19.89 -10.03
N LEU A 95 -3.61 -18.58 -9.86
CA LEU A 95 -2.40 -17.90 -9.36
C LEU A 95 -2.20 -17.98 -7.84
N ARG A 96 -3.09 -18.68 -7.09
CA ARG A 96 -3.09 -18.76 -5.62
C ARG A 96 -3.15 -17.41 -4.90
N LEU A 97 -3.60 -16.37 -5.60
CA LEU A 97 -3.82 -15.04 -5.05
C LEU A 97 -5.15 -14.94 -4.30
N LYS A 98 -6.06 -15.90 -4.56
CA LYS A 98 -7.37 -16.01 -3.93
C LYS A 98 -7.61 -17.45 -3.43
N PRO A 99 -8.16 -17.63 -2.21
CA PRO A 99 -8.40 -18.95 -1.65
C PRO A 99 -9.59 -19.69 -2.29
N THR A 100 -10.54 -18.96 -2.89
CA THR A 100 -11.72 -19.54 -3.54
C THR A 100 -11.88 -19.00 -4.96
N ALA A 101 -12.19 -19.90 -5.89
CA ALA A 101 -12.47 -19.55 -7.28
C ALA A 101 -13.77 -18.74 -7.42
N ASP A 102 -14.72 -18.95 -6.51
CA ASP A 102 -15.97 -18.22 -6.49
C ASP A 102 -16.01 -17.29 -5.26
N ASP A 103 -16.43 -16.04 -5.47
CA ASP A 103 -16.63 -15.09 -4.38
C ASP A 103 -18.00 -14.43 -4.52
N PRO A 104 -18.96 -14.78 -3.64
CA PRO A 104 -20.33 -14.29 -3.72
C PRO A 104 -20.44 -12.79 -3.42
N ARG A 105 -19.35 -12.13 -3.00
CA ARG A 105 -19.35 -10.69 -2.76
C ARG A 105 -19.55 -9.94 -4.07
N GLY A 106 -20.60 -9.14 -4.14
CA GLY A 106 -20.81 -8.20 -5.23
C GLY A 106 -19.73 -7.11 -5.29
N TRP A 107 -19.66 -6.44 -6.44
CA TRP A 107 -18.75 -5.30 -6.69
C TRP A 107 -18.73 -4.20 -5.62
N PRO A 108 -19.85 -3.82 -4.95
CA PRO A 108 -19.85 -2.87 -3.84
C PRO A 108 -18.88 -3.27 -2.72
N ALA A 109 -19.02 -4.49 -2.19
CA ALA A 109 -18.17 -4.99 -1.11
C ALA A 109 -16.70 -5.12 -1.55
N ARG A 110 -16.45 -5.51 -2.81
CA ARG A 110 -15.09 -5.57 -3.38
C ARG A 110 -14.44 -4.19 -3.45
N SER A 111 -15.20 -3.17 -3.87
CA SER A 111 -14.70 -1.79 -3.95
C SER A 111 -14.39 -1.18 -2.58
N GLU A 112 -15.23 -1.46 -1.57
CA GLU A 112 -14.99 -1.00 -0.20
C GLU A 112 -13.75 -1.64 0.40
N ALA A 113 -13.54 -2.93 0.15
CA ALA A 113 -12.32 -3.63 0.56
C ALA A 113 -11.07 -2.99 -0.06
N ALA A 114 -11.09 -2.70 -1.36
CA ALA A 114 -9.97 -2.03 -2.04
C ALA A 114 -9.72 -0.61 -1.50
N LEU A 115 -10.78 0.17 -1.26
CA LEU A 115 -10.67 1.49 -0.62
C LEU A 115 -10.14 1.42 0.82
N ALA A 116 -10.46 0.36 1.56
CA ALA A 116 -9.91 0.14 2.89
C ALA A 116 -8.39 -0.12 2.83
N LEU A 117 -7.87 -0.76 1.78
CA LEU A 117 -6.43 -0.91 1.56
C LEU A 117 -5.75 0.44 1.35
N LEU A 118 -6.33 1.31 0.52
CA LEU A 118 -5.84 2.68 0.31
C LEU A 118 -5.83 3.48 1.63
N ARG A 119 -6.88 3.35 2.45
CA ARG A 119 -6.94 3.97 3.78
C ARG A 119 -5.85 3.45 4.72
N ARG A 120 -5.56 2.14 4.69
CA ARG A 120 -4.46 1.55 5.48
C ARG A 120 -3.09 2.07 5.00
N GLN A 121 -2.89 2.20 3.70
CA GLN A 121 -1.68 2.81 3.13
C GLN A 121 -1.51 4.25 3.63
N ALA A 122 -2.58 5.05 3.61
CA ALA A 122 -2.58 6.42 4.13
C ALA A 122 -2.30 6.49 5.64
N LEU A 123 -2.88 5.57 6.44
CA LEU A 123 -2.60 5.46 7.87
C LEU A 123 -1.14 5.08 8.14
N CYS A 124 -0.57 4.15 7.38
CA CYS A 124 0.86 3.82 7.46
C CYS A 124 1.73 5.03 7.15
N LEU A 125 1.40 5.81 6.11
CA LEU A 125 2.11 7.05 5.81
C LEU A 125 2.00 8.07 6.96
N ALA A 126 0.79 8.28 7.50
CA ALA A 126 0.57 9.18 8.61
C ALA A 126 1.40 8.79 9.84
N ALA A 127 1.47 7.49 10.13
CA ALA A 127 2.31 6.95 11.20
C ALA A 127 3.81 7.15 10.92
N GLN A 128 4.27 6.95 9.67
CA GLN A 128 5.65 7.22 9.27
C GLN A 128 6.01 8.70 9.45
N VAL A 129 5.13 9.61 9.03
CA VAL A 129 5.33 11.06 9.18
C VAL A 129 5.37 11.45 10.65
N LEU A 130 4.43 10.94 11.46
CA LEU A 130 4.41 11.21 12.89
C LEU A 130 5.71 10.75 13.56
N LEU A 131 6.14 9.51 13.26
CA LEU A 131 7.41 8.97 13.76
C LEU A 131 8.60 9.83 13.31
N ALA A 132 8.68 10.18 12.03
CA ALA A 132 9.76 11.01 11.49
C ALA A 132 9.83 12.40 12.14
N VAL A 133 8.68 13.02 12.43
CA VAL A 133 8.62 14.33 13.11
C VAL A 133 8.92 14.22 14.61
N THR A 134 8.57 13.12 15.27
CA THR A 134 8.87 12.92 16.70
C THR A 134 10.33 12.56 17.00
N LEU A 135 11.02 11.96 16.02
CA LEU A 135 12.42 11.53 16.14
C LEU A 135 13.37 12.67 16.59
N PRO A 136 13.35 13.90 16.04
CA PRO A 136 14.19 15.01 16.51
C PRO A 136 13.86 15.52 17.93
N PHE A 137 12.68 15.22 18.49
CA PHE A 137 12.30 15.65 19.86
C PHE A 137 12.63 14.60 20.93
N THR A 138 13.14 13.44 20.53
CA THR A 138 13.51 12.33 21.44
C THR A 138 15.03 12.17 21.60
N GLY A 139 15.80 13.13 21.09
CA GLY A 139 17.27 13.20 21.17
C GLY A 139 17.76 14.32 22.07
#